data_AF-A0A3E0NTK8-F1
#
_entry.id   AF-A0A3E0NTK8-F1
#
_cell.length_a   1.000
_cell.length_b   1.000
_cell.length_c   1.000
_cell.angle_alpha   90.00
_cell.angle_beta   90.00
_cell.angle_gamma   90.00
#
_symmetry.space_group_name_H-M   'P 1'
#
loop_
_entity.id
_entity.type
_entity.pdbx_description
1 polymer ?
#
loop_
_entity_poly.entity_id
_entity_poly.type
_entity_poly.pdbx_seq_one_letter_code
_entity_poly.pdbx_strand_id
1 'polypeptide(L)'
;MNIPGRRKHGWPRHFVLALVAGALAGFGAARAGEPSGVDTAVARQVDALIEALDDPNFATRYEAAGRLEQFAGRGELAQYLAQRFRRALVSDDASFEVRSRLESLLRELPAPAAAAAEKPTTDQIKPLLDQLGSDSYAKRDSAVRSLRAMLEHTELIVPVWLALKSRAANPALTPSGRRILEPLLDDAHEAWLRADPEKVPLPKPAEKEITRLIDELGKSQNAQSIEQYERSQAERELLDLIARDDTRQQVVDQLNERIAADPESNTAAQMQYLVDFAEPAMVAESWSNRQHNILQYLIIGVPQFNDTLTTPRATHFDRIDDRTAHCVTGNSLTEGDYPVRVAIPHPEPGRDTFFYLTNLPTPRSRLAYEYSVERDERLRLAEITKRTLDYLLERRTPLSEVEVLMLASLEPRAVSRFVGDYFDTVPNAPLHATPGGLNTQQTVYSGICAVLSRVGTHEAIPALEKLARSGALGKPRYPNRVEIAWVAALAIAQRDPGPDVDQWLASLLDEDAALTTDPDLPPTLGASAAGLLLDRHGKSVRSFGLTTAAESVTEVYHFIGYRFTSADDRQKVKKWWAKQHQLAAAAKPKAAEETRPALVPHLPAKPRQARAEPGGK
;
A
#
# COMPACT_ATOMS: atom_id res chain seq x y z
N MET A 1 18.68 14.85 23.61
CA MET A 1 19.07 15.68 22.45
C MET A 1 18.02 15.50 21.36
N ASN A 2 17.15 16.49 21.15
CA ASN A 2 16.10 16.43 20.11
C ASN A 2 16.72 16.68 18.73
N ILE A 3 16.47 15.78 17.78
CA ILE A 3 16.71 16.04 16.36
C ILE A 3 15.56 16.94 15.88
N PRO A 4 15.78 18.23 15.58
CA PRO A 4 14.72 19.08 15.03
C PRO A 4 14.25 18.50 13.69
N GLY A 5 12.94 18.46 13.51
CA GLY A 5 12.28 17.78 12.40
C GLY A 5 12.86 18.16 11.03
N ARG A 6 13.18 17.14 10.22
CA ARG A 6 13.45 17.27 8.79
C ARG A 6 12.29 18.03 8.15
N ARG A 7 12.48 19.32 7.84
CA ARG A 7 11.62 20.03 6.90
C ARG A 7 11.86 19.43 5.52
N LYS A 8 10.85 18.76 4.98
CA LYS A 8 10.82 18.17 3.64
C LYS A 8 11.17 19.27 2.60
N HIS A 9 12.33 19.19 1.97
CA HIS A 9 12.54 19.76 0.64
C HIS A 9 12.33 18.64 -0.36
N GLY A 10 11.11 18.59 -0.90
CA GLY A 10 10.73 17.65 -1.94
C GLY A 10 11.50 17.95 -3.23
N TRP A 11 12.32 17.00 -3.66
CA TRP A 11 12.69 16.83 -5.06
C TRP A 11 12.07 15.53 -5.55
N PRO A 12 11.47 15.50 -6.75
CA PRO A 12 10.62 14.39 -7.18
C PRO A 12 11.48 13.16 -7.50
N ARG A 13 11.55 12.21 -6.56
CA ARG A 13 11.97 10.83 -6.83
C ARG A 13 10.78 10.08 -7.42
N HIS A 14 10.52 10.27 -8.71
CA HIS A 14 9.69 9.34 -9.46
C HIS A 14 10.54 8.11 -9.78
N PHE A 15 10.37 7.01 -9.04
CA PHE A 15 10.45 5.63 -9.55
C PHE A 15 9.99 4.69 -8.43
N VAL A 16 8.81 4.10 -8.61
CA VAL A 16 8.19 3.12 -7.69
C VAL A 16 8.60 1.73 -8.15
N LEU A 17 9.12 0.88 -7.25
CA LEU A 17 9.19 -0.56 -7.48
C LEU A 17 9.01 -1.33 -6.16
N ALA A 18 8.09 -2.30 -6.19
CA ALA A 18 7.65 -3.10 -5.07
C ALA A 18 8.58 -4.32 -4.86
N LEU A 19 9.02 -4.53 -3.62
CA LEU A 19 9.84 -5.66 -3.16
C LEU A 19 8.94 -6.59 -2.33
N VAL A 20 8.80 -7.86 -2.72
CA VAL A 20 8.03 -8.89 -2.00
C VAL A 20 8.86 -10.17 -1.91
N ALA A 21 9.08 -10.66 -0.67
CA ALA A 21 9.92 -11.80 -0.34
C ALA A 21 9.13 -13.13 -0.23
N GLY A 22 9.75 -14.25 -0.59
CA GLY A 22 9.24 -15.60 -0.35
C GLY A 22 10.24 -16.71 -0.73
N ALA A 23 10.55 -17.60 0.22
CA ALA A 23 11.64 -18.59 0.17
C ALA A 23 11.23 -19.94 -0.47
N LEU A 24 12.15 -20.60 -1.20
CA LEU A 24 12.05 -22.01 -1.62
C LEU A 24 13.43 -22.70 -1.76
N ALA A 25 13.42 -24.03 -1.63
CA ALA A 25 14.58 -24.91 -1.64
C ALA A 25 14.54 -25.94 -2.80
N GLY A 26 15.73 -26.27 -3.32
CA GLY A 26 16.12 -27.61 -3.82
C GLY A 26 15.91 -27.93 -5.31
N PHE A 27 17.01 -27.93 -6.08
CA PHE A 27 17.08 -28.38 -7.49
C PHE A 27 17.90 -29.67 -7.65
N GLY A 28 17.45 -30.51 -8.59
CA GLY A 28 18.25 -31.55 -9.27
C GLY A 28 17.87 -31.55 -10.75
N ALA A 29 18.87 -31.63 -11.63
CA ALA A 29 18.81 -31.26 -13.04
C ALA A 29 17.98 -32.20 -13.94
N ALA A 30 16.92 -31.66 -14.54
CA ALA A 30 16.31 -32.05 -15.81
C ALA A 30 15.51 -30.84 -16.31
N ARG A 31 15.40 -30.63 -17.65
CA ARG A 31 14.66 -29.54 -18.32
C ARG A 31 13.59 -28.91 -17.43
N ALA A 32 13.88 -27.74 -16.87
CA ALA A 32 13.05 -27.11 -15.83
C ALA A 32 11.63 -26.88 -16.38
N GLY A 33 10.66 -27.53 -15.73
CA GLY A 33 9.26 -27.46 -16.10
C GLY A 33 8.76 -26.02 -16.08
N GLU A 34 8.09 -25.64 -17.17
CA GLU A 34 7.12 -24.53 -17.17
C GLU A 34 6.19 -24.67 -15.96
N PRO A 35 5.68 -23.56 -15.37
CA PRO A 35 4.69 -23.65 -14.31
C PRO A 35 3.56 -24.57 -14.76
N SER A 36 3.44 -25.71 -14.08
CA SER A 36 2.54 -26.79 -14.42
C SER A 36 1.10 -26.26 -14.45
N GLY A 37 0.60 -25.99 -15.66
CA GLY A 37 -0.75 -25.45 -15.88
C GLY A 37 -0.89 -24.51 -17.07
N VAL A 38 0.20 -23.90 -17.58
CA VAL A 38 0.13 -23.02 -18.76
C VAL A 38 0.42 -23.80 -20.03
N ASP A 39 -0.41 -23.63 -21.06
CA ASP A 39 -0.21 -24.24 -22.38
C ASP A 39 1.10 -23.72 -23.02
N THR A 40 1.98 -24.63 -23.44
CA THR A 40 3.22 -24.34 -24.20
C THR A 40 3.01 -23.45 -25.42
N ALA A 41 1.81 -23.43 -26.01
CA ALA A 41 1.45 -22.53 -27.10
C ALA A 41 1.30 -21.08 -26.60
N VAL A 42 0.66 -20.90 -25.44
CA VAL A 42 0.51 -19.59 -24.77
C VAL A 42 1.87 -19.07 -24.33
N ALA A 43 2.75 -19.93 -23.80
CA ALA A 43 4.09 -19.53 -23.39
C ALA A 43 4.90 -18.96 -24.57
N ARG A 44 4.94 -19.68 -25.70
CA ARG A 44 5.58 -19.24 -26.94
C ARG A 44 4.96 -17.97 -27.51
N GLN A 45 3.64 -17.83 -27.40
CA GLN A 45 2.94 -16.65 -27.87
C GLN A 45 3.31 -15.42 -27.03
N VAL A 46 3.42 -15.55 -25.71
CA VAL A 46 3.88 -14.47 -24.83
C VAL A 46 5.30 -14.04 -25.18
N ASP A 47 6.20 -14.98 -25.43
CA ASP A 47 7.58 -14.68 -25.85
C ASP A 47 7.63 -13.89 -27.15
N ALA A 48 6.89 -14.33 -28.17
CA ALA A 48 6.80 -13.64 -29.45
C ALA A 48 6.19 -12.24 -29.30
N LEU A 49 5.21 -12.06 -28.41
CA LEU A 49 4.62 -10.75 -28.13
C LEU A 49 5.61 -9.81 -27.42
N ILE A 50 6.42 -10.32 -26.49
CA ILE A 50 7.46 -9.52 -25.82
C ILE A 50 8.52 -9.09 -26.83
N GLU A 51 8.95 -9.97 -27.73
CA GLU A 51 9.89 -9.64 -28.80
C GLU A 51 9.30 -8.61 -29.78
N ALA A 52 8.03 -8.78 -30.15
CA ALA A 52 7.31 -7.85 -31.02
C ALA A 52 7.08 -6.45 -30.41
N LEU A 53 7.25 -6.27 -29.09
CA LEU A 53 7.25 -4.95 -28.47
C LEU A 53 8.45 -4.10 -28.89
N ASP A 54 9.50 -4.69 -29.47
CA ASP A 54 10.67 -3.96 -29.99
C ASP A 54 10.70 -3.86 -31.52
N ASP A 55 9.61 -4.24 -32.19
CA ASP A 55 9.51 -4.20 -33.65
C ASP A 55 9.60 -2.75 -34.16
N PRO A 56 10.33 -2.46 -35.25
CA PRO A 56 10.42 -1.10 -35.81
C PRO A 56 9.05 -0.53 -36.23
N ASN A 57 8.08 -1.39 -36.58
CA ASN A 57 6.73 -0.99 -36.96
C ASN A 57 5.84 -0.72 -35.74
N PHE A 58 5.35 0.52 -35.63
CA PHE A 58 4.44 0.94 -34.56
C PHE A 58 3.16 0.08 -34.47
N ALA A 59 2.59 -0.34 -35.60
CA ALA A 59 1.37 -1.13 -35.61
C ALA A 59 1.57 -2.50 -34.94
N THR A 60 2.71 -3.14 -35.21
CA THR A 60 3.12 -4.42 -34.60
C THR A 60 3.28 -4.26 -33.09
N ARG A 61 3.97 -3.21 -32.63
CA ARG A 61 4.14 -2.93 -31.18
C ARG A 61 2.81 -2.68 -30.48
N TYR A 62 1.94 -1.88 -31.09
CA TYR A 62 0.63 -1.55 -30.53
C TYR A 62 -0.26 -2.79 -30.41
N GLU A 63 -0.29 -3.64 -31.43
CA GLU A 63 -1.02 -4.91 -31.39
C GLU A 63 -0.44 -5.85 -30.32
N ALA A 64 0.89 -5.96 -30.23
CA ALA A 64 1.55 -6.80 -29.24
C ALA A 64 1.22 -6.34 -27.80
N ALA A 65 1.28 -5.04 -27.53
CA ALA A 65 0.93 -4.46 -26.24
C ALA A 65 -0.53 -4.74 -25.86
N GLY A 66 -1.48 -4.49 -26.78
CA GLY A 66 -2.90 -4.74 -26.54
C GLY A 66 -3.20 -6.23 -26.27
N ARG A 67 -2.49 -7.15 -26.92
CA ARG A 67 -2.61 -8.60 -26.64
C ARG A 67 -2.03 -8.98 -25.29
N LEU A 68 -0.91 -8.39 -24.87
CA LEU A 68 -0.34 -8.62 -23.53
C LEU A 68 -1.25 -8.07 -22.43
N GLU A 69 -1.89 -6.91 -22.63
CA GLU A 69 -2.93 -6.37 -21.73
C GLU A 69 -4.11 -7.34 -21.58
N GLN A 70 -4.60 -7.89 -22.70
CA GLN A 70 -5.67 -8.88 -22.68
C GLN A 70 -5.29 -10.15 -21.91
N PHE A 71 -4.02 -10.58 -22.00
CA PHE A 71 -3.52 -11.72 -21.24
C PHE A 71 -3.36 -11.39 -19.75
N ALA A 72 -2.91 -10.17 -19.41
CA ALA A 72 -2.80 -9.72 -18.03
C ALA A 72 -4.17 -9.67 -17.31
N GLY A 73 -5.25 -9.35 -18.05
CA GLY A 73 -6.62 -9.41 -17.55
C GLY A 73 -7.15 -10.83 -17.28
N ARG A 74 -6.43 -11.89 -17.69
CA ARG A 74 -6.80 -13.28 -17.40
C ARG A 74 -6.12 -13.72 -16.11
N GLY A 75 -6.88 -13.77 -15.01
CA GLY A 75 -6.36 -14.11 -13.68
C GLY A 75 -5.57 -15.43 -13.61
N GLU A 76 -5.88 -16.40 -14.48
CA GLU A 76 -5.18 -17.69 -14.60
C GLU A 76 -3.74 -17.59 -15.14
N LEU A 77 -3.42 -16.55 -15.93
CA LEU A 77 -2.08 -16.32 -16.49
C LEU A 77 -1.24 -15.35 -15.64
N ALA A 78 -1.85 -14.72 -14.64
CA ALA A 78 -1.28 -13.55 -13.98
C ALA A 78 0.08 -13.84 -13.33
N GLN A 79 0.24 -15.01 -12.70
CA GLN A 79 1.49 -15.47 -12.08
C GLN A 79 2.59 -15.75 -13.12
N TYR A 80 2.24 -16.41 -14.23
CA TYR A 80 3.17 -16.70 -15.32
C TYR A 80 3.66 -15.42 -16.00
N LEU A 81 2.74 -14.50 -16.32
CA LEU A 81 3.06 -13.21 -16.94
C LEU A 81 3.95 -12.38 -16.01
N ALA A 82 3.63 -12.31 -14.71
CA ALA A 82 4.45 -11.60 -13.73
C ALA A 82 5.89 -12.12 -13.71
N GLN A 83 6.07 -13.44 -13.70
CA GLN A 83 7.40 -14.05 -13.74
C GLN A 83 8.13 -13.77 -15.06
N ARG A 84 7.43 -13.91 -16.20
CA ARG A 84 8.05 -13.76 -17.51
C ARG A 84 8.44 -12.31 -17.81
N PHE A 85 7.60 -11.36 -17.41
CA PHE A 85 7.89 -9.93 -17.54
C PHE A 85 9.08 -9.52 -16.66
N ARG A 86 9.19 -10.02 -15.42
CA ARG A 86 10.39 -9.79 -14.59
C ARG A 86 11.66 -10.29 -15.28
N ARG A 87 11.65 -11.49 -15.85
CA ARG A 87 12.82 -12.03 -16.60
C ARG A 87 13.18 -11.14 -17.79
N ALA A 88 12.20 -10.68 -18.56
CA ALA A 88 12.43 -9.78 -19.69
C ALA A 88 12.98 -8.42 -19.26
N LEU A 89 12.52 -7.86 -18.13
CA LEU A 89 12.99 -6.58 -17.59
C LEU A 89 14.44 -6.61 -17.10
N VAL A 90 14.98 -7.78 -16.75
CA VAL A 90 16.37 -7.94 -16.31
C VAL A 90 17.34 -8.05 -17.51
N SER A 91 16.86 -8.44 -18.69
CA SER A 91 17.68 -8.58 -19.90
C SER A 91 18.23 -7.23 -20.39
N ASP A 92 19.49 -7.23 -20.83
CA ASP A 92 20.16 -6.07 -21.41
C ASP A 92 19.70 -5.74 -22.84
N ASP A 93 19.07 -6.69 -23.52
CA ASP A 93 18.52 -6.54 -24.87
C ASP A 93 17.17 -5.82 -24.90
N ALA A 94 16.46 -5.71 -23.77
CA ALA A 94 15.16 -5.05 -23.72
C ALA A 94 15.29 -3.53 -23.89
N SER A 95 14.66 -2.95 -24.90
CA SER A 95 14.65 -1.50 -25.12
C SER A 95 13.84 -0.75 -24.06
N PHE A 96 14.01 0.58 -24.00
CA PHE A 96 13.28 1.43 -23.05
C PHE A 96 11.76 1.34 -23.22
N GLU A 97 11.26 1.26 -24.45
CA GLU A 97 9.82 1.17 -24.74
C GLU A 97 9.25 -0.15 -24.24
N VAL A 98 9.94 -1.27 -24.50
CA VAL A 98 9.59 -2.60 -23.97
C VAL A 98 9.53 -2.55 -22.44
N ARG A 99 10.57 -2.01 -21.79
CA ARG A 99 10.63 -1.93 -20.33
C ARG A 99 9.48 -1.13 -19.73
N SER A 100 9.21 0.06 -20.27
CA SER A 100 8.10 0.91 -19.82
C SER A 100 6.74 0.21 -19.90
N ARG A 101 6.50 -0.52 -21.01
CA ARG A 101 5.25 -1.28 -21.21
C ARG A 101 5.13 -2.45 -20.26
N LEU A 102 6.18 -3.26 -20.12
CA LEU A 102 6.18 -4.40 -19.20
C LEU A 102 6.04 -3.96 -17.73
N GLU A 103 6.66 -2.85 -17.34
CA GLU A 103 6.50 -2.27 -15.99
C GLU A 103 5.06 -1.83 -15.72
N SER A 104 4.41 -1.18 -16.69
CA SER A 104 3.01 -0.78 -16.56
C SER A 104 2.11 -1.98 -16.31
N LEU A 105 2.30 -3.06 -17.08
CA LEU A 105 1.54 -4.31 -16.92
C LEU A 105 1.84 -5.00 -15.60
N LEU A 106 3.11 -5.02 -15.18
CA LEU A 106 3.52 -5.67 -13.93
C LEU A 106 2.84 -5.06 -12.69
N ARG A 107 2.48 -3.78 -12.71
CA ARG A 107 1.76 -3.11 -11.59
C ARG A 107 0.37 -3.69 -11.35
N GLU A 108 -0.26 -4.24 -12.37
CA GLU A 108 -1.61 -4.81 -12.31
C GLU A 108 -1.60 -6.32 -12.02
N LEU A 109 -0.42 -6.94 -12.11
CA LEU A 109 -0.23 -8.37 -11.89
C LEU A 109 0.15 -8.68 -10.44
N PRO A 110 -0.22 -9.87 -9.92
CA PRO A 110 0.17 -10.30 -8.58
C PRO A 110 1.68 -10.50 -8.51
N ALA A 111 2.24 -10.40 -7.30
CA ALA A 111 3.63 -10.80 -7.07
C ALA A 111 3.83 -12.27 -7.50
N PRO A 112 4.83 -12.57 -8.35
CA PRO A 112 5.05 -13.91 -8.86
C PRO A 112 5.48 -14.85 -7.72
N ALA A 113 4.94 -16.06 -7.72
CA ALA A 113 5.43 -17.16 -6.92
C ALA A 113 6.90 -17.43 -7.31
N ALA A 114 7.74 -17.75 -6.31
CA ALA A 114 9.17 -17.98 -6.47
C ALA A 114 9.46 -19.21 -7.34
N ALA A 115 9.29 -19.12 -8.65
CA ALA A 115 9.62 -20.19 -9.56
C ALA A 115 11.09 -20.12 -9.96
N ALA A 116 11.86 -21.09 -9.47
CA ALA A 116 12.94 -21.82 -10.15
C ALA A 116 13.69 -21.10 -11.30
N ALA A 117 14.15 -19.87 -11.08
CA ALA A 117 15.18 -19.27 -11.91
C ALA A 117 16.54 -19.84 -11.49
N GLU A 118 17.50 -19.87 -12.42
CA GLU A 118 18.89 -20.15 -12.08
C GLU A 118 19.34 -19.13 -11.01
N LYS A 119 19.76 -19.64 -9.86
CA LYS A 119 20.11 -18.81 -8.72
C LYS A 119 21.36 -18.01 -9.08
N PRO A 120 21.31 -16.66 -8.99
CA PRO A 120 22.46 -15.85 -9.31
C PRO A 120 23.65 -16.25 -8.44
N THR A 121 24.86 -16.07 -8.98
CA THR A 121 26.10 -16.45 -8.29
C THR A 121 26.91 -15.20 -7.95
N THR A 122 27.79 -15.32 -6.95
CA THR A 122 28.70 -14.24 -6.55
C THR A 122 29.61 -13.77 -7.69
N ASP A 123 29.93 -14.66 -8.63
CA ASP A 123 30.79 -14.37 -9.78
C ASP A 123 30.15 -13.37 -10.76
N GLN A 124 28.82 -13.25 -10.74
CA GLN A 124 28.08 -12.28 -11.56
C GLN A 124 28.13 -10.86 -11.00
N ILE A 125 28.42 -10.68 -9.70
CA ILE A 125 28.37 -9.37 -9.03
C ILE A 125 29.38 -8.40 -9.67
N LYS A 126 30.63 -8.82 -9.85
CA LYS A 126 31.68 -7.94 -10.41
C LYS A 126 31.35 -7.51 -11.86
N PRO A 127 31.00 -8.41 -12.80
CA PRO A 127 30.54 -8.02 -14.13
C PRO A 127 29.39 -7.00 -14.10
N LEU A 128 28.41 -7.17 -13.21
CA LEU A 128 27.29 -6.23 -13.08
C LEU A 128 27.75 -4.85 -12.57
N LEU A 129 28.66 -4.80 -11.59
CA LEU A 129 29.25 -3.55 -11.11
C LEU A 129 30.05 -2.82 -12.19
N ASP A 130 30.75 -3.56 -13.05
CA ASP A 130 31.47 -2.99 -14.20
C ASP A 130 30.48 -2.41 -15.23
N GLN A 131 29.34 -3.08 -15.46
CA GLN A 131 28.28 -2.60 -16.36
C GLN A 131 27.61 -1.32 -15.89
N LEU A 132 27.60 -1.00 -14.58
CA LEU A 132 27.11 0.30 -14.07
C LEU A 132 27.90 1.48 -14.65
N GLY A 133 29.15 1.26 -15.08
CA GLY A 133 29.99 2.26 -15.76
C GLY A 133 29.88 2.27 -17.27
N SER A 134 29.02 1.45 -17.88
CA SER A 134 28.85 1.38 -19.34
C SER A 134 28.27 2.68 -19.90
N ASP A 135 28.62 3.07 -21.13
CA ASP A 135 27.99 4.20 -21.83
C ASP A 135 26.54 3.90 -22.23
N SER A 136 26.17 2.62 -22.37
CA SER A 136 24.80 2.20 -22.69
C SER A 136 23.88 2.32 -21.47
N TYR A 137 22.85 3.16 -21.58
CA TYR A 137 21.80 3.26 -20.56
C TYR A 137 21.10 1.92 -20.31
N ALA A 138 20.82 1.15 -21.38
CA ALA A 138 20.13 -0.14 -21.27
C ALA A 138 20.93 -1.15 -20.43
N LYS A 139 22.26 -1.17 -20.60
CA LYS A 139 23.18 -2.01 -19.81
C LYS A 139 23.27 -1.56 -18.35
N ARG A 140 23.38 -0.25 -18.11
CA ARG A 140 23.38 0.28 -16.73
C ARG A 140 22.10 -0.08 -15.99
N ASP A 141 20.94 0.12 -16.62
CA ASP A 141 19.63 -0.18 -16.02
C ASP A 141 19.42 -1.69 -15.81
N SER A 142 19.83 -2.54 -16.76
CA SER A 142 19.82 -4.00 -16.59
C SER A 142 20.71 -4.44 -15.42
N ALA A 143 21.90 -3.85 -15.27
CA ALA A 143 22.80 -4.14 -14.15
C ALA A 143 22.21 -3.72 -12.80
N VAL A 144 21.59 -2.52 -12.70
CA VAL A 144 20.86 -2.06 -11.51
C VAL A 144 19.76 -3.06 -11.13
N ARG A 145 18.93 -3.48 -12.10
CA ARG A 145 17.84 -4.43 -11.87
C ARG A 145 18.34 -5.80 -11.46
N SER A 146 19.42 -6.27 -12.09
CA SER A 146 20.05 -7.56 -11.76
C SER A 146 20.59 -7.55 -10.34
N LEU A 147 21.31 -6.50 -9.93
CA LEU A 147 21.82 -6.36 -8.56
C LEU A 147 20.69 -6.30 -7.54
N ARG A 148 19.58 -5.60 -7.83
CA ARG A 148 18.39 -5.59 -6.98
C ARG A 148 17.72 -6.96 -6.88
N ALA A 149 17.59 -7.66 -8.00
CA ALA A 149 17.07 -9.02 -8.01
C ALA A 149 17.95 -9.97 -7.19
N MET A 150 19.28 -9.81 -7.21
CA MET A 150 20.19 -10.57 -6.35
C MET A 150 19.93 -10.34 -4.85
N LEU A 151 19.44 -9.17 -4.43
CA LEU A 151 19.11 -8.92 -3.02
C LEU A 151 17.87 -9.69 -2.52
N GLU A 152 17.07 -10.27 -3.42
CA GLU A 152 15.98 -11.19 -3.06
C GLU A 152 16.52 -12.55 -2.56
N HIS A 153 17.80 -12.84 -2.84
CA HIS A 153 18.49 -14.07 -2.49
C HIS A 153 19.35 -13.87 -1.23
N THR A 154 18.93 -14.44 -0.10
CA THR A 154 19.54 -14.19 1.22
C THR A 154 21.06 -14.37 1.24
N GLU A 155 21.59 -15.41 0.60
CA GLU A 155 23.03 -15.68 0.50
C GLU A 155 23.84 -14.65 -0.32
N LEU A 156 23.17 -13.85 -1.16
CA LEU A 156 23.82 -12.83 -2.00
C LEU A 156 23.76 -11.43 -1.39
N ILE A 157 22.91 -11.19 -0.38
CA ILE A 157 22.76 -9.89 0.27
C ILE A 157 24.11 -9.35 0.75
N VAL A 158 24.84 -10.12 1.54
CA VAL A 158 26.16 -9.71 2.08
C VAL A 158 27.20 -9.53 0.98
N PRO A 159 27.42 -10.49 0.06
CA PRO A 159 28.34 -10.31 -1.06
C PRO A 159 28.05 -9.07 -1.91
N VAL A 160 26.79 -8.82 -2.27
CA VAL A 160 26.39 -7.66 -3.06
C VAL A 160 26.66 -6.37 -2.28
N TRP A 161 26.23 -6.30 -1.03
CA TRP A 161 26.41 -5.11 -0.21
C TRP A 161 27.88 -4.76 0.02
N LEU A 162 28.74 -5.73 0.36
CA LEU A 162 30.17 -5.51 0.53
C LEU A 162 30.86 -5.06 -0.78
N ALA A 163 30.47 -5.64 -1.91
CA ALA A 163 31.00 -5.26 -3.21
C ALA A 163 30.59 -3.82 -3.58
N LEU A 164 29.35 -3.42 -3.30
CA LEU A 164 28.87 -2.06 -3.45
C LEU A 164 29.61 -1.09 -2.52
N LYS A 165 29.80 -1.42 -1.22
CA LYS A 165 30.54 -0.59 -0.25
C LYS A 165 31.99 -0.37 -0.71
N SER A 166 32.65 -1.43 -1.15
CA SER A 166 34.01 -1.36 -1.70
C SER A 166 34.09 -0.47 -2.94
N ARG A 167 33.11 -0.57 -3.84
CA ARG A 167 33.03 0.30 -5.03
C ARG A 167 32.82 1.76 -4.67
N ALA A 168 31.98 2.04 -3.66
CA ALA A 168 31.69 3.40 -3.20
C ALA A 168 32.87 4.06 -2.48
N ALA A 169 33.67 3.27 -1.76
CA ALA A 169 34.89 3.74 -1.10
C ALA A 169 36.01 4.11 -2.09
N ASN A 170 35.89 3.77 -3.37
CA ASN A 170 36.91 4.09 -4.38
C ASN A 170 36.94 5.60 -4.68
N PRO A 171 38.05 6.31 -4.40
CA PRO A 171 38.16 7.75 -4.64
C PRO A 171 38.00 8.14 -6.11
N ALA A 172 38.28 7.23 -7.05
CA ALA A 172 38.15 7.44 -8.48
C ALA A 172 36.70 7.35 -9.00
N LEU A 173 35.72 7.07 -8.13
CA LEU A 173 34.31 7.00 -8.52
C LEU A 173 33.77 8.40 -8.87
N THR A 174 33.29 8.55 -10.11
CA THR A 174 32.75 9.81 -10.60
C THR A 174 31.45 10.20 -9.88
N PRO A 175 31.08 11.50 -9.83
CA PRO A 175 29.81 11.94 -9.22
C PRO A 175 28.57 11.26 -9.83
N SER A 176 28.55 11.07 -11.15
CA SER A 176 27.48 10.34 -11.83
C SER A 176 27.44 8.86 -11.43
N GLY A 177 28.60 8.24 -11.24
CA GLY A 177 28.70 6.87 -10.70
C GLY A 177 28.15 6.77 -9.29
N ARG A 178 28.45 7.73 -8.41
CA ARG A 178 27.89 7.79 -7.04
C ARG A 178 26.36 7.90 -7.04
N ARG A 179 25.79 8.76 -7.88
CA ARG A 179 24.32 8.90 -8.02
C ARG A 179 23.60 7.60 -8.42
N ILE A 180 24.27 6.73 -9.16
CA ILE A 180 23.73 5.40 -9.54
C ILE A 180 23.93 4.39 -8.40
N LEU A 181 25.06 4.46 -7.70
CA LEU A 181 25.46 3.50 -6.68
C LEU A 181 24.76 3.69 -5.33
N GLU A 182 24.52 4.94 -4.92
CA GLU A 182 23.90 5.27 -3.63
C GLU A 182 22.54 4.60 -3.42
N PRO A 183 21.57 4.67 -4.36
CA PRO A 183 20.31 3.95 -4.19
C PRO A 183 20.48 2.43 -4.08
N LEU A 184 21.45 1.85 -4.79
CA LEU A 184 21.73 0.41 -4.71
C LEU A 184 22.35 0.02 -3.36
N LEU A 185 23.20 0.89 -2.81
CA LEU A 185 23.75 0.71 -1.47
C LEU A 185 22.66 0.75 -0.41
N ASP A 186 21.74 1.71 -0.52
CA ASP A 186 20.58 1.83 0.36
C ASP A 186 19.68 0.58 0.26
N ASP A 187 19.38 0.12 -0.95
CA ASP A 187 18.61 -1.11 -1.18
C ASP A 187 19.30 -2.34 -0.55
N ALA A 188 20.63 -2.46 -0.73
CA ALA A 188 21.41 -3.57 -0.17
C ALA A 188 21.52 -3.51 1.35
N HIS A 189 21.63 -2.31 1.92
CA HIS A 189 21.64 -2.09 3.35
C HIS A 189 20.28 -2.40 3.98
N GLU A 190 19.17 -1.94 3.39
CA GLU A 190 17.80 -2.28 3.78
C GLU A 190 17.59 -3.80 3.73
N ALA A 191 18.04 -4.47 2.67
CA ALA A 191 17.94 -5.91 2.51
C ALA A 191 18.72 -6.66 3.60
N TRP A 192 19.95 -6.22 3.92
CA TRP A 192 20.69 -6.76 5.05
C TRP A 192 19.93 -6.57 6.35
N LEU A 193 19.59 -5.33 6.72
CA LEU A 193 18.92 -4.98 7.98
C LEU A 193 17.64 -5.81 8.25
N ARG A 194 16.89 -6.16 7.20
CA ARG A 194 15.66 -6.96 7.31
C ARG A 194 15.83 -8.45 7.23
N ALA A 195 16.96 -8.92 6.70
CA ALA A 195 17.26 -10.34 6.69
C ALA A 195 17.52 -10.85 8.11
N ASP A 196 17.25 -12.14 8.29
CA ASP A 196 17.56 -12.91 9.49
C ASP A 196 19.07 -12.81 9.78
N PRO A 197 19.50 -12.21 10.90
CA PRO A 197 20.91 -11.95 11.20
C PRO A 197 21.79 -13.21 11.13
N GLU A 198 21.25 -14.38 11.49
CA GLU A 198 21.98 -15.65 11.44
C GLU A 198 22.29 -16.10 10.00
N LYS A 199 21.48 -15.68 9.03
CA LYS A 199 21.60 -16.06 7.61
C LYS A 199 22.44 -15.09 6.79
N VAL A 200 22.68 -13.88 7.30
CA VAL A 200 23.47 -12.83 6.63
C VAL A 200 24.64 -12.36 7.51
N PRO A 201 25.51 -13.27 7.97
CA PRO A 201 26.63 -12.89 8.81
C PRO A 201 27.60 -12.00 8.03
N LEU A 202 27.94 -10.86 8.59
CA LEU A 202 29.02 -10.03 8.07
C LEU A 202 30.36 -10.50 8.64
N PRO A 203 31.47 -10.37 7.90
CA PRO A 203 32.82 -10.58 8.43
C PRO A 203 33.05 -9.75 9.70
N LYS A 204 33.64 -10.35 10.73
CA LYS A 204 33.93 -9.65 11.98
C LYS A 204 35.11 -8.69 11.76
N PRO A 205 34.97 -7.39 12.07
CA PRO A 205 36.07 -6.44 11.95
C PRO A 205 37.18 -6.74 12.96
N ALA A 206 38.40 -6.30 12.66
CA ALA A 206 39.49 -6.33 13.63
C ALA A 206 39.24 -5.28 14.72
N GLU A 207 39.65 -5.54 15.96
CA GLU A 207 39.48 -4.57 17.07
C GLU A 207 40.11 -3.20 16.77
N LYS A 208 41.28 -3.19 16.14
CA LYS A 208 41.96 -1.95 15.69
C LYS A 208 41.14 -1.13 14.70
N GLU A 209 40.25 -1.76 13.94
CA GLU A 209 39.37 -1.07 13.01
C GLU A 209 38.25 -0.32 13.74
N ILE A 210 37.68 -0.92 14.80
CA ILE A 210 36.68 -0.26 15.66
C ILE A 210 37.29 0.99 16.30
N THR A 211 38.48 0.85 16.90
CA THR A 211 39.20 1.98 17.49
C THR A 211 39.49 3.09 16.47
N ARG A 212 39.92 2.72 15.26
CA ARG A 212 40.14 3.68 14.17
C ARG A 212 38.87 4.47 13.83
N LEU A 213 37.73 3.79 13.73
CA LEU A 213 36.44 4.45 13.41
C LEU A 213 36.02 5.44 14.51
N ILE A 214 36.20 5.08 15.78
CA ILE A 214 35.94 5.97 16.93
C ILE A 214 36.87 7.19 16.88
N ASP A 215 38.15 7.00 16.56
CA ASP A 215 39.11 8.10 16.41
C ASP A 215 38.78 9.01 15.22
N GLU A 216 38.28 8.45 14.11
CA GLU A 216 37.84 9.20 12.93
C GLU A 216 36.59 10.04 13.21
N LEU A 217 35.65 9.53 14.03
CA LEU A 217 34.52 10.31 14.54
C LEU A 217 35.00 11.58 15.26
N GLY A 218 36.09 11.47 16.03
CA GLY A 218 36.77 12.57 16.71
C GLY A 218 37.37 13.65 15.79
N LYS A 219 37.68 13.31 14.53
CA LYS A 219 38.40 14.19 13.58
C LYS A 219 37.50 14.92 12.59
N SER A 220 36.25 14.49 12.41
CA SER A 220 35.40 14.87 11.27
C SER A 220 34.79 16.30 11.31
N GLN A 221 35.26 17.20 12.18
CA GLN A 221 34.70 18.57 12.32
C GLN A 221 35.55 19.67 11.65
N ASN A 222 35.85 19.56 10.36
CA ASN A 222 36.14 20.79 9.59
C ASN A 222 34.82 21.44 9.19
N ALA A 223 34.35 22.33 10.07
CA ALA A 223 33.20 23.19 9.91
C ALA A 223 33.40 24.18 8.76
N GLN A 224 32.70 23.97 7.63
CA GLN A 224 32.33 25.05 6.70
C GLN A 224 31.31 24.71 5.60
N SER A 225 30.72 23.51 5.56
CA SER A 225 29.55 23.25 4.69
C SER A 225 28.25 23.30 5.49
N ILE A 226 27.33 24.12 5.01
CA ILE A 226 25.98 24.36 5.54
C ILE A 226 25.04 23.14 5.40
N GLU A 227 25.56 21.96 5.02
CA GLU A 227 24.83 20.69 4.95
C GLU A 227 25.00 19.89 6.25
N GLN A 228 24.41 20.41 7.34
CA GLN A 228 24.45 19.84 8.70
C GLN A 228 23.72 18.49 8.89
N TYR A 229 23.51 17.68 7.85
CA TYR A 229 22.64 16.49 7.95
C TYR A 229 23.17 15.20 7.33
N GLU A 230 24.42 15.17 6.83
CA GLU A 230 25.01 13.92 6.36
C GLU A 230 25.88 13.28 7.44
N ARG A 231 25.44 12.12 7.96
CA ARG A 231 26.24 11.27 8.87
C ARG A 231 27.60 10.99 8.23
N SER A 232 28.68 11.16 8.99
CA SER A 232 30.04 10.84 8.52
C SER A 232 30.16 9.36 8.16
N GLN A 233 31.12 8.99 7.32
CA GLN A 233 31.34 7.58 6.98
C GLN A 233 31.63 6.73 8.23
N ALA A 234 32.44 7.26 9.16
CA ALA A 234 32.76 6.58 10.42
C ALA A 234 31.51 6.36 11.28
N GLU A 235 30.61 7.34 11.35
CA GLU A 235 29.34 7.19 12.08
C GLU A 235 28.44 6.10 11.46
N ARG A 236 28.34 6.05 10.13
CA ARG A 236 27.56 5.00 9.42
C ARG A 236 28.13 3.61 9.70
N GLU A 237 29.46 3.44 9.61
CA GLU A 237 30.10 2.16 9.91
C GLU A 237 29.93 1.76 11.38
N LEU A 238 30.01 2.70 12.32
CA LEU A 238 29.76 2.42 13.74
C LEU A 238 28.30 2.00 13.99
N LEU A 239 27.32 2.64 13.32
CA LEU A 239 25.92 2.22 13.37
C LEU A 239 25.73 0.79 12.82
N ASP A 240 26.38 0.45 11.70
CA ASP A 240 26.37 -0.92 11.16
C ASP A 240 26.92 -1.92 12.19
N LEU A 241 27.99 -1.56 12.91
CA LEU A 241 28.58 -2.41 13.96
C LEU A 241 27.69 -2.52 15.20
N ILE A 242 27.00 -1.45 15.60
CA ILE A 242 26.04 -1.47 16.71
C ILE A 242 24.80 -2.30 16.35
N ALA A 243 24.41 -2.32 15.07
CA ALA A 243 23.31 -3.14 14.56
C ALA A 243 23.60 -4.64 14.52
N ARG A 244 24.85 -5.07 14.73
CA ARG A 244 25.21 -6.49 14.82
C ARG A 244 25.28 -6.96 16.26
N ASP A 245 24.71 -8.11 16.55
CA ASP A 245 24.72 -8.68 17.91
C ASP A 245 26.15 -9.08 18.36
N ASP A 246 27.05 -9.44 17.43
CA ASP A 246 28.41 -9.92 17.73
C ASP A 246 29.44 -8.81 18.01
N THR A 247 29.13 -7.55 17.68
CA THR A 247 30.01 -6.39 17.89
C THR A 247 29.40 -5.28 18.74
N ARG A 248 28.09 -5.25 18.95
CA ARG A 248 27.39 -4.16 19.67
C ARG A 248 28.03 -3.82 21.01
N GLN A 249 28.16 -4.80 21.90
CA GLN A 249 28.67 -4.55 23.25
C GLN A 249 30.10 -4.00 23.23
N GLN A 250 30.95 -4.57 22.39
CA GLN A 250 32.34 -4.12 22.25
C GLN A 250 32.42 -2.65 21.79
N VAL A 251 31.58 -2.23 20.85
CA VAL A 251 31.54 -0.83 20.38
C VAL A 251 31.03 0.10 21.48
N VAL A 252 29.95 -0.29 22.18
CA VAL A 252 29.37 0.49 23.28
C VAL A 252 30.36 0.68 24.42
N ASP A 253 31.08 -0.38 24.80
CA ASP A 253 32.10 -0.32 25.85
C ASP A 253 33.23 0.66 25.48
N GLN A 254 33.76 0.58 24.26
CA GLN A 254 34.81 1.49 23.79
C GLN A 254 34.33 2.95 23.70
N LEU A 255 33.08 3.19 23.29
CA LEU A 255 32.50 4.53 23.28
C LEU A 255 32.37 5.09 24.70
N ASN A 256 31.87 4.30 25.65
CA ASN A 256 31.74 4.71 27.06
C ASN A 256 33.11 4.99 27.70
N GLU A 257 34.12 4.16 27.45
CA GLU A 257 35.49 4.42 27.89
C GLU A 257 36.03 5.75 27.35
N ARG A 258 35.74 6.06 26.08
CA ARG A 258 36.19 7.31 25.45
C ARG A 258 35.46 8.53 26.02
N ILE A 259 34.16 8.43 26.24
CA ILE A 259 33.35 9.48 26.88
C ILE A 259 33.83 9.72 28.31
N ALA A 260 34.09 8.66 29.08
CA ALA A 260 34.58 8.77 30.46
C ALA A 260 35.98 9.39 30.54
N ALA A 261 36.84 9.13 29.54
CA ALA A 261 38.18 9.71 29.47
C ALA A 261 38.18 11.20 29.12
N ASP A 262 37.18 11.69 28.38
CA ASP A 262 37.07 13.08 27.94
C ASP A 262 35.60 13.54 27.78
N PRO A 263 34.88 13.76 28.89
CA PRO A 263 33.43 14.03 28.87
C PRO A 263 33.07 15.40 28.31
N GLU A 264 33.99 16.36 28.33
CA GLU A 264 33.79 17.71 27.79
C GLU A 264 34.15 17.82 26.31
N SER A 265 34.61 16.73 25.69
CA SER A 265 34.90 16.71 24.26
C SER A 265 33.69 17.11 23.42
N ASN A 266 33.92 17.91 22.38
CA ASN A 266 32.91 18.25 21.37
C ASN A 266 32.32 17.03 20.66
N THR A 267 32.94 15.85 20.78
CA THR A 267 32.43 14.58 20.22
C THR A 267 31.73 13.69 21.24
N ALA A 268 31.79 14.00 22.54
CA ALA A 268 31.15 13.21 23.59
C ALA A 268 29.64 13.08 23.36
N ALA A 269 28.97 14.15 22.92
CA ALA A 269 27.54 14.10 22.59
C ALA A 269 27.22 13.19 21.39
N GLN A 270 28.08 13.16 20.37
CA GLN A 270 27.90 12.28 19.21
C GLN A 270 28.17 10.80 19.58
N MET A 271 29.15 10.55 20.44
CA MET A 271 29.41 9.20 20.99
C MET A 271 28.26 8.76 21.89
N GLN A 272 27.73 9.64 22.75
CA GLN A 272 26.57 9.35 23.60
C GLN A 272 25.34 9.02 22.74
N TYR A 273 25.12 9.73 21.63
CA TYR A 273 24.06 9.37 20.69
C TYR A 273 24.18 7.93 20.17
N LEU A 274 25.40 7.46 19.85
CA LEU A 274 25.62 6.08 19.41
C LEU A 274 25.38 5.06 20.53
N VAL A 275 25.75 5.39 21.77
CA VAL A 275 25.43 4.57 22.96
C VAL A 275 23.91 4.50 23.15
N ASP A 276 23.21 5.63 23.16
CA ASP A 276 21.76 5.71 23.25
C ASP A 276 21.04 5.02 22.07
N PHE A 277 21.71 4.92 20.91
CA PHE A 277 21.20 4.20 19.75
C PHE A 277 21.22 2.68 19.95
N ALA A 278 22.14 2.18 20.78
CA ALA A 278 22.26 0.76 21.10
C ALA A 278 21.11 0.23 21.98
N GLU A 279 20.41 1.13 22.68
CA GLU A 279 19.34 0.81 23.61
C GLU A 279 18.02 0.42 22.92
N PRO A 280 17.20 -0.43 23.57
CA PRO A 280 15.84 -0.71 23.13
C PRO A 280 15.02 0.56 22.97
N ALA A 281 14.31 0.67 21.86
CA ALA A 281 13.59 1.87 21.49
C ALA A 281 12.19 1.56 20.96
N MET A 282 11.43 2.62 20.72
CA MET A 282 10.21 2.59 19.95
C MET A 282 10.11 3.84 19.09
N VAL A 283 9.20 3.81 18.14
CA VAL A 283 8.76 5.00 17.42
C VAL A 283 7.28 5.23 17.65
N ALA A 284 6.94 6.48 17.93
CA ALA A 284 5.59 6.99 17.84
C ALA A 284 5.44 7.84 16.57
N GLU A 285 4.61 7.38 15.64
CA GLU A 285 4.17 8.16 14.49
C GLU A 285 2.87 8.89 14.82
N SER A 286 2.69 10.11 14.31
CA SER A 286 1.44 10.88 14.37
C SER A 286 0.93 11.13 12.96
N TRP A 287 -0.34 10.80 12.74
CA TRP A 287 -1.02 10.88 11.45
C TRP A 287 -2.29 11.71 11.57
N SER A 288 -2.53 12.61 10.62
CA SER A 288 -3.79 13.37 10.51
C SER A 288 -4.16 13.54 9.04
N ASN A 289 -5.45 13.57 8.71
CA ASN A 289 -5.89 13.78 7.33
C ASN A 289 -5.19 12.85 6.32
N ARG A 290 -4.93 11.59 6.72
CA ARG A 290 -4.24 10.57 5.93
C ARG A 290 -2.79 10.92 5.57
N GLN A 291 -2.18 11.82 6.33
CA GLN A 291 -0.78 12.23 6.17
C GLN A 291 0.01 12.03 7.46
N HIS A 292 1.27 11.64 7.29
CA HIS A 292 2.26 11.47 8.36
C HIS A 292 2.87 12.84 8.71
N ASN A 293 2.65 13.27 9.95
CA ASN A 293 3.04 14.60 10.43
C ASN A 293 4.35 14.59 11.20
N ILE A 294 4.44 13.70 12.19
CA ILE A 294 5.49 13.71 13.22
C ILE A 294 5.94 12.29 13.47
N LEU A 295 7.25 12.13 13.61
CA LEU A 295 7.91 10.91 14.03
C LEU A 295 8.75 11.22 15.26
N GLN A 296 8.50 10.49 16.35
CA GLN A 296 9.27 10.61 17.58
C GLN A 296 9.93 9.27 17.93
N TYR A 297 11.27 9.26 18.01
CA TYR A 297 12.04 8.13 18.54
C TYR A 297 12.08 8.22 20.06
N LEU A 298 11.69 7.14 20.73
CA LEU A 298 11.66 7.06 22.18
C LEU A 298 12.53 5.92 22.69
N ILE A 299 13.30 6.16 23.75
CA ILE A 299 14.09 5.13 24.44
C ILE A 299 13.24 4.56 25.57
N ILE A 300 13.17 3.24 25.67
CA ILE A 300 12.32 2.57 26.64
C ILE A 300 12.95 2.66 28.04
N GLY A 301 12.16 3.02 29.05
CA GLY A 301 12.60 3.22 30.42
C GLY A 301 13.28 4.57 30.69
N VAL A 302 13.37 5.45 29.68
CA VAL A 302 14.01 6.77 29.81
C VAL A 302 12.99 7.88 29.55
N PRO A 303 12.64 8.70 30.56
CA PRO A 303 11.77 9.85 30.36
C PRO A 303 12.40 10.87 29.40
N GLN A 304 11.69 11.25 28.34
CA GLN A 304 12.17 12.19 27.35
C GLN A 304 11.34 13.47 27.33
N PHE A 305 12.01 14.61 27.45
CA PHE A 305 11.40 15.93 27.51
C PHE A 305 11.43 16.60 26.14
N ASN A 306 10.32 17.27 25.80
CA ASN A 306 10.28 18.13 24.64
C ASN A 306 10.57 19.57 25.06
N ASP A 307 11.80 20.03 24.81
CA ASP A 307 12.31 21.36 25.18
C ASP A 307 11.57 22.51 24.46
N THR A 308 10.73 22.20 23.47
CA THR A 308 9.95 23.20 22.72
C THR A 308 8.60 23.53 23.36
N LEU A 309 8.18 22.79 24.38
CA LEU A 309 6.89 23.01 25.05
C LEU A 309 7.05 23.96 26.25
N THR A 310 6.08 24.86 26.42
CA THR A 310 6.03 25.83 27.53
C THR A 310 5.83 25.17 28.90
N THR A 311 5.29 23.94 28.92
CA THR A 311 5.21 23.07 30.11
C THR A 311 5.69 21.67 29.72
N PRO A 312 6.99 21.38 29.85
CA PRO A 312 7.55 20.12 29.38
C PRO A 312 7.09 18.97 30.30
N ARG A 313 6.09 18.21 29.86
CA ARG A 313 5.82 16.87 30.41
C ARG A 313 6.68 15.87 29.66
N ALA A 314 7.31 14.95 30.38
CA ALA A 314 8.05 13.86 29.77
C ALA A 314 7.10 12.92 29.03
N THR A 315 7.48 12.53 27.81
CA THR A 315 6.96 11.31 27.20
C THR A 315 7.80 10.16 27.72
N HIS A 316 7.19 9.19 28.40
CA HIS A 316 7.86 8.07 29.03
C HIS A 316 7.05 6.78 28.84
N PHE A 317 7.69 5.82 28.19
CA PHE A 317 7.23 4.43 28.10
C PHE A 317 8.26 3.57 28.82
N ASP A 318 7.83 2.82 29.83
CA ASP A 318 8.72 1.95 30.61
C ASP A 318 8.84 0.54 30.01
N ARG A 319 7.86 0.14 29.18
CA ARG A 319 7.72 -1.18 28.59
C ARG A 319 7.13 -1.11 27.20
N ILE A 320 7.65 -1.94 26.29
CA ILE A 320 7.04 -2.24 25.00
C ILE A 320 7.38 -3.66 24.54
N ASP A 321 6.44 -4.31 23.86
CA ASP A 321 6.65 -5.49 23.04
C ASP A 321 5.92 -5.36 21.69
N ASP A 322 5.83 -6.43 20.90
CA ASP A 322 5.19 -6.39 19.58
C ASP A 322 3.65 -6.26 19.62
N ARG A 323 3.04 -6.31 20.80
CA ARG A 323 1.59 -6.23 21.01
C ARG A 323 1.18 -5.02 21.83
N THR A 324 1.97 -4.64 22.83
CA THR A 324 1.56 -3.64 23.82
C THR A 324 2.72 -2.73 24.22
N ALA A 325 2.43 -1.44 24.35
CA ALA A 325 3.32 -0.43 24.92
C ALA A 325 2.65 0.19 26.16
N HIS A 326 3.40 0.34 27.25
CA HIS A 326 2.90 0.95 28.48
C HIS A 326 3.37 2.40 28.58
N CYS A 327 2.43 3.35 28.50
CA CYS A 327 2.68 4.77 28.65
C CYS A 327 2.55 5.14 30.14
N VAL A 328 3.65 5.56 30.76
CA VAL A 328 3.66 6.05 32.15
C VAL A 328 3.30 7.52 32.20
N THR A 329 3.83 8.31 31.26
CA THR A 329 3.45 9.72 31.07
C THR A 329 3.54 10.08 29.60
N GLY A 330 2.60 10.87 29.09
CA GLY A 330 2.59 11.30 27.70
C GLY A 330 2.10 12.74 27.54
N ASN A 331 2.59 13.40 26.48
CA ASN A 331 2.07 14.70 26.03
C ASN A 331 0.76 14.55 25.24
N SER A 332 0.66 13.50 24.42
CA SER A 332 -0.48 13.29 23.52
C SER A 332 -1.25 11.99 23.76
N LEU A 333 -0.67 11.05 24.51
CA LEU A 333 -1.29 9.81 24.96
C LEU A 333 -1.50 9.89 26.47
N THR A 334 -2.62 9.37 26.95
CA THR A 334 -2.88 9.22 28.39
C THR A 334 -2.04 8.08 28.97
N GLU A 335 -2.05 7.94 30.29
CA GLU A 335 -1.36 6.84 30.97
C GLU A 335 -2.13 5.53 30.71
N GLY A 336 -1.42 4.43 30.46
CA GLY A 336 -2.03 3.12 30.21
C GLY A 336 -1.36 2.28 29.12
N ASP A 337 -1.98 1.14 28.84
CA ASP A 337 -1.51 0.19 27.82
C ASP A 337 -2.12 0.50 26.44
N TYR A 338 -1.27 0.50 25.41
CA TYR A 338 -1.64 0.80 24.03
C TYR A 338 -1.25 -0.35 23.08
N PRO A 339 -2.06 -0.63 22.05
CA PRO A 339 -1.69 -1.62 21.06
C PRO A 339 -0.51 -1.14 20.21
N VAL A 340 0.40 -2.04 19.88
CA VAL A 340 1.53 -1.80 18.98
C VAL A 340 1.16 -2.23 17.57
N ARG A 341 1.65 -1.49 16.57
CA ARG A 341 1.37 -1.70 15.14
C ARG A 341 -0.12 -1.60 14.75
N VAL A 342 -0.86 -0.81 15.50
CA VAL A 342 -2.28 -0.48 15.28
C VAL A 342 -2.47 1.02 15.46
N ALA A 343 -3.39 1.64 14.72
CA ALA A 343 -3.73 3.04 14.91
C ALA A 343 -4.46 3.23 16.25
N ILE A 344 -3.98 4.19 17.03
CA ILE A 344 -4.51 4.58 18.35
C ILE A 344 -5.18 5.95 18.18
N PRO A 345 -6.48 6.07 18.43
CA PRO A 345 -7.14 7.36 18.32
C PRO A 345 -6.60 8.33 19.36
N HIS A 346 -6.58 9.62 19.03
CA HIS A 346 -6.26 10.65 20.00
C HIS A 346 -7.25 10.62 21.18
N PRO A 347 -6.80 10.75 22.44
CA PRO A 347 -7.67 10.64 23.60
C PRO A 347 -8.67 11.79 23.72
N GLU A 348 -8.31 13.00 23.26
CA GLU A 348 -9.26 14.12 23.15
C GLU A 348 -10.23 13.90 21.97
N PRO A 349 -11.56 13.92 22.22
CA PRO A 349 -12.57 13.83 21.18
C PRO A 349 -12.46 14.95 20.12
N GLY A 350 -12.84 14.63 18.89
CA GLY A 350 -12.88 15.60 17.77
C GLY A 350 -11.54 15.90 17.11
N ARG A 351 -10.43 15.36 17.61
CA ARG A 351 -9.14 15.39 16.91
C ARG A 351 -9.15 14.38 15.77
N ASP A 352 -8.68 14.81 14.59
CA ASP A 352 -8.53 14.00 13.39
C ASP A 352 -7.22 13.18 13.35
N THR A 353 -6.48 13.21 14.47
CA THR A 353 -5.16 12.63 14.61
C THR A 353 -5.25 11.24 15.23
N PHE A 354 -4.41 10.33 14.75
CA PHE A 354 -4.14 9.06 15.42
C PHE A 354 -2.63 8.84 15.56
N PHE A 355 -2.25 7.99 16.51
CA PHE A 355 -0.88 7.59 16.76
C PHE A 355 -0.65 6.16 16.29
N TYR A 356 0.58 5.83 15.90
CA TYR A 356 0.97 4.48 15.54
C TYR A 356 2.32 4.16 16.19
N LEU A 357 2.32 3.16 17.07
CA LEU A 357 3.50 2.78 17.84
C LEU A 357 4.19 1.58 17.20
N THR A 358 5.51 1.65 17.05
CA THR A 358 6.34 0.55 16.55
C THR A 358 7.43 0.21 17.55
N ASN A 359 7.45 -1.05 18.00
CA ASN A 359 8.54 -1.61 18.79
C ASN A 359 9.83 -1.74 17.95
N LEU A 360 10.94 -1.24 18.47
CA LEU A 360 12.28 -1.30 17.87
C LEU A 360 13.28 -1.86 18.90
N PRO A 361 13.20 -3.17 19.22
CA PRO A 361 13.91 -3.75 20.35
C PRO A 361 15.42 -3.84 20.14
N THR A 362 15.90 -3.68 18.89
CA THR A 362 17.32 -3.74 18.56
C THR A 362 17.75 -2.57 17.67
N PRO A 363 19.03 -2.16 17.71
CA PRO A 363 19.55 -1.12 16.83
C PRO A 363 19.40 -1.46 15.34
N ARG A 364 19.47 -2.76 14.99
CA ARG A 364 19.18 -3.25 13.63
C ARG A 364 17.75 -2.91 13.22
N SER A 365 16.77 -3.20 14.08
CA SER A 365 15.37 -2.88 13.79
C SER A 365 15.14 -1.37 13.66
N ARG A 366 15.87 -0.57 14.45
CA ARG A 366 15.82 0.90 14.41
C ARG A 366 16.37 1.46 13.10
N LEU A 367 17.52 0.97 12.62
CA LEU A 367 18.04 1.32 11.29
C LEU A 367 17.09 0.85 10.18
N ALA A 368 16.58 -0.38 10.27
CA ALA A 368 15.64 -0.92 9.28
C ALA A 368 14.36 -0.07 9.15
N TYR A 369 13.96 0.55 10.25
CA TYR A 369 12.79 1.39 10.33
C TYR A 369 12.97 2.73 9.59
N GLU A 370 14.18 3.30 9.56
CA GLU A 370 14.46 4.53 8.79
C GLU A 370 14.07 4.35 7.31
N TYR A 371 14.44 3.21 6.71
CA TYR A 371 14.03 2.83 5.35
C TYR A 371 12.53 2.60 5.20
N SER A 372 11.84 2.15 6.26
CA SER A 372 10.41 1.88 6.20
C SER A 372 9.57 3.16 6.14
N VAL A 373 10.04 4.25 6.75
CA VAL A 373 9.35 5.54 6.79
C VAL A 373 9.59 6.36 5.53
N GLU A 374 10.72 6.17 4.87
CA GLU A 374 11.02 6.82 3.58
C GLU A 374 10.22 6.23 2.40
N ARG A 375 9.41 5.18 2.64
CA ARG A 375 8.49 4.59 1.65
C ARG A 375 7.34 5.53 1.30
N ASP A 376 6.62 5.19 0.23
CA ASP A 376 5.39 5.87 -0.15
C ASP A 376 4.39 5.89 1.02
N GLU A 377 4.05 7.10 1.44
CA GLU A 377 3.15 7.41 2.55
C GLU A 377 1.78 6.75 2.39
N ARG A 378 1.30 6.57 1.15
CA ARG A 378 0.04 5.86 0.86
C ARG A 378 0.15 4.37 1.14
N LEU A 379 1.26 3.74 0.77
CA LEU A 379 1.49 2.32 1.07
C LEU A 379 1.60 2.10 2.57
N ARG A 380 2.28 3.01 3.29
CA ARG A 380 2.38 2.96 4.75
C ARG A 380 1.02 3.11 5.41
N LEU A 381 0.20 4.08 5.00
CA LEU A 381 -1.16 4.24 5.51
C LEU A 381 -2.04 3.02 5.23
N ALA A 382 -1.91 2.40 4.05
CA ALA A 382 -2.66 1.19 3.72
C ALA A 382 -2.26 -0.01 4.62
N GLU A 383 -0.97 -0.16 4.94
CA GLU A 383 -0.49 -1.18 5.89
C GLU A 383 -1.06 -0.93 7.29
N ILE A 384 -0.98 0.30 7.78
CA ILE A 384 -1.52 0.71 9.09
C ILE A 384 -3.03 0.46 9.14
N THR A 385 -3.74 0.88 8.08
CA THR A 385 -5.20 0.71 7.98
C THR A 385 -5.56 -0.76 8.03
N LYS A 386 -4.92 -1.61 7.22
CA LYS A 386 -5.20 -3.05 7.21
C LYS A 386 -5.03 -3.66 8.59
N ARG A 387 -3.88 -3.46 9.24
CA ARG A 387 -3.61 -4.01 10.59
C ARG A 387 -4.61 -3.51 11.62
N THR A 388 -4.99 -2.24 11.54
CA THR A 388 -5.96 -1.64 12.45
C THR A 388 -7.33 -2.27 12.28
N LEU A 389 -7.82 -2.40 11.05
CA LEU A 389 -9.13 -2.98 10.78
C LEU A 389 -9.18 -4.47 11.14
N ASP A 390 -8.12 -5.24 10.84
CA ASP A 390 -7.97 -6.63 11.24
C ASP A 390 -8.05 -6.77 12.79
N TYR A 391 -7.30 -5.94 13.52
CA TYR A 391 -7.32 -5.90 14.98
C TYR A 391 -8.70 -5.56 15.55
N LEU A 392 -9.37 -4.54 15.01
CA LEU A 392 -10.71 -4.13 15.46
C LEU A 392 -11.76 -5.23 15.22
N LEU A 393 -11.66 -5.96 14.11
CA LEU A 393 -12.56 -7.07 13.80
C LEU A 393 -12.30 -8.29 14.70
N GLU A 394 -11.02 -8.64 14.92
CA GLU A 394 -10.62 -9.76 15.78
C GLU A 394 -11.08 -9.57 17.23
N ARG A 395 -11.05 -8.32 17.73
CA ARG A 395 -11.50 -7.98 19.09
C ARG A 395 -12.97 -8.31 19.34
N ARG A 396 -13.81 -8.29 18.30
CA ARG A 396 -15.27 -8.54 18.35
C ARG A 396 -16.03 -7.71 19.40
N THR A 397 -15.49 -6.56 19.81
CA THR A 397 -16.19 -5.64 20.71
C THR A 397 -16.65 -4.40 19.96
N PRO A 398 -17.74 -3.77 20.41
CA PRO A 398 -18.19 -2.50 19.83
C PRO A 398 -17.08 -1.44 19.86
N LEU A 399 -16.96 -0.67 18.78
CA LEU A 399 -16.07 0.49 18.72
C LEU A 399 -16.55 1.60 19.68
N SER A 400 -15.59 2.26 20.33
CA SER A 400 -15.80 3.52 21.03
C SER A 400 -16.00 4.69 20.05
N GLU A 401 -16.49 5.84 20.53
CA GLU A 401 -16.68 7.03 19.69
C GLU A 401 -15.39 7.48 18.99
N VAL A 402 -14.28 7.52 19.72
CA VAL A 402 -12.98 7.95 19.17
C VAL A 402 -12.45 6.96 18.12
N GLU A 403 -12.72 5.67 18.27
CA GLU A 403 -12.39 4.65 17.25
C GLU A 403 -13.26 4.79 16.01
N VAL A 404 -14.57 5.06 16.16
CA VAL A 404 -15.47 5.34 15.03
C VAL A 404 -14.97 6.56 14.26
N LEU A 405 -14.66 7.66 14.95
CA LEU A 405 -14.15 8.88 14.31
C LEU A 405 -12.80 8.66 13.61
N MET A 406 -11.90 7.87 14.20
CA MET A 406 -10.60 7.51 13.60
C MET A 406 -10.74 6.84 12.23
N LEU A 407 -11.82 6.09 11.96
CA LEU A 407 -12.06 5.48 10.65
C LEU A 407 -12.03 6.51 9.50
N ALA A 408 -12.38 7.78 9.75
CA ALA A 408 -12.32 8.83 8.74
C ALA A 408 -10.88 9.16 8.28
N SER A 409 -9.91 8.96 9.17
CA SER A 409 -8.48 9.23 8.97
C SER A 409 -7.72 8.05 8.37
N LEU A 410 -8.35 6.88 8.26
CA LEU A 410 -7.80 5.68 7.62
C LEU A 410 -8.03 5.67 6.10
N GLU A 411 -7.51 4.65 5.41
CA GLU A 411 -7.70 4.47 3.97
C GLU A 411 -9.18 4.16 3.63
N PRO A 412 -9.87 5.01 2.84
CA PRO A 412 -11.31 4.91 2.58
C PRO A 412 -11.81 3.57 2.05
N ARG A 413 -11.07 2.99 1.12
CA ARG A 413 -11.50 1.79 0.41
C ARG A 413 -11.47 0.58 1.35
N ALA A 414 -10.41 0.44 2.12
CA ALA A 414 -10.27 -0.59 3.15
C ALA A 414 -11.33 -0.45 4.25
N VAL A 415 -11.61 0.78 4.73
CA VAL A 415 -12.70 1.03 5.70
C VAL A 415 -14.05 0.61 5.12
N SER A 416 -14.30 0.93 3.85
CA SER A 416 -15.57 0.62 3.18
C SER A 416 -15.81 -0.89 3.00
N ARG A 417 -14.75 -1.68 2.84
CA ARG A 417 -14.84 -3.15 2.85
C ARG A 417 -15.07 -3.71 4.26
N PHE A 418 -14.30 -3.20 5.23
CA PHE A 418 -14.33 -3.64 6.62
C PHE A 418 -15.72 -3.56 7.25
N VAL A 419 -16.50 -2.53 6.93
CA VAL A 419 -17.81 -2.32 7.59
C VAL A 419 -18.81 -3.44 7.30
N GLY A 420 -18.71 -4.13 6.17
CA GLY A 420 -19.53 -5.31 5.88
C GLY A 420 -19.27 -6.44 6.88
N ASP A 421 -18.01 -6.83 7.01
CA ASP A 421 -17.59 -7.89 7.95
C ASP A 421 -17.87 -7.47 9.40
N TYR A 422 -17.67 -6.19 9.73
CA TYR A 422 -17.94 -5.65 11.06
C TYR A 422 -19.42 -5.73 11.43
N PHE A 423 -20.34 -5.31 10.55
CA PHE A 423 -21.79 -5.39 10.81
C PHE A 423 -22.28 -6.83 10.95
N ASP A 424 -21.63 -7.79 10.28
CA ASP A 424 -21.98 -9.20 10.40
C ASP A 424 -21.40 -9.86 11.67
N THR A 425 -20.31 -9.32 12.21
CA THR A 425 -19.54 -9.95 13.29
C THR A 425 -19.81 -9.33 14.66
N VAL A 426 -19.96 -8.01 14.74
CA VAL A 426 -20.02 -7.26 16.01
C VAL A 426 -21.43 -6.72 16.20
N PRO A 427 -22.15 -7.08 17.28
CA PRO A 427 -23.52 -6.62 17.48
C PRO A 427 -23.58 -5.11 17.65
N ASN A 428 -24.69 -4.51 17.19
CA ASN A 428 -24.94 -3.09 17.40
C ASN A 428 -25.04 -2.78 18.91
N ALA A 429 -24.42 -1.68 19.33
CA ALA A 429 -24.37 -1.26 20.72
C ALA A 429 -24.61 0.26 20.84
N PRO A 430 -25.05 0.75 22.02
CA PRO A 430 -25.13 2.18 22.29
C PRO A 430 -23.78 2.87 22.07
N LEU A 431 -23.81 4.06 21.47
CA LEU A 431 -22.63 4.92 21.34
C LEU A 431 -22.65 5.95 22.47
N HIS A 432 -21.63 5.92 23.33
CA HIS A 432 -21.47 6.92 24.38
C HIS A 432 -20.74 8.14 23.83
N ALA A 433 -21.51 9.08 23.26
CA ALA A 433 -20.97 10.30 22.65
C ALA A 433 -20.51 11.32 23.69
N THR A 434 -19.36 11.95 23.42
CA THR A 434 -18.79 13.05 24.21
C THR A 434 -19.21 14.40 23.63
N PRO A 435 -19.30 15.47 24.46
CA PRO A 435 -19.69 16.80 23.99
C PRO A 435 -18.81 17.29 22.81
N GLY A 436 -19.40 17.39 21.62
CA GLY A 436 -18.71 17.85 20.40
C GLY A 436 -18.35 16.74 19.42
N GLY A 437 -18.63 15.48 19.77
CA GLY A 437 -18.45 14.32 18.91
C GLY A 437 -19.71 13.98 18.09
N LEU A 438 -20.01 12.69 17.97
CA LEU A 438 -21.15 12.14 17.21
C LEU A 438 -22.47 12.28 18.00
N ASN A 439 -22.73 13.45 18.56
CA ASN A 439 -23.83 13.75 19.49
C ASN A 439 -25.24 13.39 18.96
N THR A 440 -25.40 13.23 17.65
CA THR A 440 -26.67 12.86 17.00
C THR A 440 -26.85 11.34 16.83
N GLN A 441 -25.81 10.54 17.08
CA GLN A 441 -25.79 9.10 16.81
C GLN A 441 -26.04 8.32 18.10
N GLN A 442 -26.99 7.38 18.06
CA GLN A 442 -27.39 6.60 19.24
C GLN A 442 -26.59 5.30 19.39
N THR A 443 -26.07 4.80 18.28
CA THR A 443 -25.46 3.47 18.20
C THR A 443 -24.16 3.50 17.43
N VAL A 444 -23.30 2.50 17.67
CA VAL A 444 -22.02 2.36 16.98
C VAL A 444 -22.24 2.26 15.47
N TYR A 445 -23.22 1.47 15.03
CA TYR A 445 -23.53 1.36 13.61
C TYR A 445 -23.95 2.69 12.99
N SER A 446 -24.81 3.47 13.67
CA SER A 446 -25.21 4.79 13.18
C SER A 446 -24.01 5.76 13.11
N GLY A 447 -23.07 5.67 14.06
CA GLY A 447 -21.80 6.40 14.01
C GLY A 447 -20.94 6.02 12.80
N ILE A 448 -20.80 4.73 12.52
CA ILE A 448 -20.07 4.23 11.34
C ILE A 448 -20.74 4.74 10.05
N CYS A 449 -22.06 4.67 9.93
CA CYS A 449 -22.78 5.20 8.76
C CYS A 449 -22.53 6.70 8.56
N ALA A 450 -22.50 7.49 9.64
CA ALA A 450 -22.20 8.92 9.58
C ALA A 450 -20.75 9.21 9.12
N VAL A 451 -19.79 8.33 9.47
CA VAL A 451 -18.42 8.43 8.96
C VAL A 451 -18.37 8.06 7.46
N LEU A 452 -19.01 6.96 7.08
CA LEU A 452 -19.07 6.50 5.69
C LEU A 452 -19.75 7.50 4.75
N SER A 453 -20.77 8.22 5.22
CA SER A 453 -21.42 9.26 4.41
C SER A 453 -20.43 10.36 3.99
N ARG A 454 -19.35 10.57 4.75
CA ARG A 454 -18.30 11.57 4.46
C ARG A 454 -17.12 11.00 3.70
N VAL A 455 -16.65 9.80 4.07
CA VAL A 455 -15.39 9.25 3.54
C VAL A 455 -15.51 7.91 2.81
N GLY A 456 -16.66 7.24 2.88
CA GLY A 456 -16.86 5.91 2.30
C GLY A 456 -16.74 5.88 0.77
N THR A 457 -16.48 4.70 0.23
CA THR A 457 -16.44 4.41 -1.21
C THR A 457 -17.62 3.51 -1.59
N HIS A 458 -17.87 3.36 -2.89
CA HIS A 458 -18.94 2.50 -3.41
C HIS A 458 -18.91 1.06 -2.86
N GLU A 459 -17.75 0.57 -2.41
CA GLU A 459 -17.61 -0.77 -1.82
C GLU A 459 -18.38 -0.94 -0.50
N ALA A 460 -18.78 0.14 0.19
CA ALA A 460 -19.62 0.08 1.38
C ALA A 460 -21.12 -0.03 1.07
N ILE A 461 -21.56 0.28 -0.16
CA ILE A 461 -22.99 0.32 -0.52
C ILE A 461 -23.72 -1.00 -0.23
N PRO A 462 -23.18 -2.19 -0.60
CA PRO A 462 -23.86 -3.46 -0.33
C PRO A 462 -24.09 -3.72 1.16
N ALA A 463 -23.10 -3.39 2.01
CA ALA A 463 -23.19 -3.54 3.46
C ALA A 463 -24.22 -2.57 4.07
N LEU A 464 -24.23 -1.32 3.61
CA LEU A 464 -25.18 -0.30 4.06
C LEU A 464 -26.62 -0.65 3.67
N GLU A 465 -26.84 -1.14 2.45
CA GLU A 465 -28.16 -1.62 2.02
C GLU A 465 -28.63 -2.82 2.85
N LYS A 466 -27.78 -3.82 3.04
CA LYS A 466 -28.08 -4.98 3.90
C LYS A 466 -28.47 -4.52 5.31
N LEU A 467 -27.69 -3.59 5.88
CA LEU A 467 -27.96 -3.03 7.20
C LEU A 467 -29.31 -2.32 7.25
N ALA A 468 -29.58 -1.45 6.27
CA ALA A 468 -30.83 -0.68 6.22
C ALA A 468 -32.06 -1.59 6.11
N ARG A 469 -31.99 -2.67 5.32
CA ARG A 469 -33.08 -3.63 5.16
C ARG A 469 -33.27 -4.54 6.37
N SER A 470 -32.20 -4.84 7.12
CA SER A 470 -32.27 -5.71 8.30
C SER A 470 -33.02 -5.10 9.49
N GLY A 471 -33.13 -3.76 9.55
CA GLY A 471 -33.67 -3.06 10.70
C GLY A 471 -32.78 -3.09 11.95
N ALA A 472 -31.53 -3.55 11.86
CA ALA A 472 -30.61 -3.70 12.99
C ALA A 472 -30.20 -2.38 13.68
N LEU A 473 -30.44 -1.24 13.03
CA LEU A 473 -30.29 0.09 13.65
C LEU A 473 -31.38 0.40 14.68
N GLY A 474 -32.47 -0.38 14.70
CA GLY A 474 -33.64 -0.13 15.55
C GLY A 474 -34.42 1.12 15.13
N LYS A 475 -35.51 1.42 15.84
CA LYS A 475 -36.28 2.66 15.66
C LYS A 475 -35.63 3.77 16.52
N PRO A 476 -35.16 4.89 15.96
CA PRO A 476 -34.62 5.99 16.74
C PRO A 476 -35.65 6.56 17.72
N ARG A 477 -35.21 6.94 18.93
CA ARG A 477 -36.07 7.47 20.01
C ARG A 477 -36.34 8.99 19.96
N TYR A 478 -35.88 9.70 18.93
CA TYR A 478 -36.01 11.16 18.79
C TYR A 478 -36.97 11.57 17.66
N PRO A 479 -37.56 12.78 17.71
CA PRO A 479 -38.54 13.25 16.74
C PRO A 479 -38.02 13.43 15.30
N ASN A 480 -36.68 13.48 15.11
CA ASN A 480 -36.03 13.64 13.80
C ASN A 480 -35.21 12.38 13.45
N ARG A 481 -35.91 11.27 13.20
CA ARG A 481 -35.33 10.00 12.76
C ARG A 481 -34.75 10.17 11.36
N VAL A 482 -33.51 9.73 11.17
CA VAL A 482 -32.82 9.67 9.87
C VAL A 482 -32.50 8.20 9.58
N GLU A 483 -32.87 7.72 8.40
CA GLU A 483 -32.48 6.39 7.90
C GLU A 483 -31.01 6.43 7.46
N ILE A 484 -30.11 6.53 8.43
CA ILE A 484 -28.71 6.91 8.21
C ILE A 484 -27.94 5.95 7.30
N ALA A 485 -28.29 4.67 7.29
CA ALA A 485 -27.68 3.69 6.38
C ALA A 485 -28.02 3.98 4.91
N TRP A 486 -29.29 4.28 4.61
CA TRP A 486 -29.70 4.69 3.26
C TRP A 486 -29.12 6.05 2.86
N VAL A 487 -29.11 7.01 3.79
CA VAL A 487 -28.50 8.32 3.58
C VAL A 487 -27.01 8.19 3.25
N ALA A 488 -26.26 7.38 4.01
CA ALA A 488 -24.85 7.13 3.74
C ALA A 488 -24.64 6.46 2.36
N ALA A 489 -25.46 5.47 2.00
CA ALA A 489 -25.37 4.80 0.70
C ALA A 489 -25.62 5.76 -0.47
N LEU A 490 -26.63 6.63 -0.37
CA LEU A 490 -26.92 7.64 -1.40
C LEU A 490 -25.83 8.72 -1.49
N ALA A 491 -25.29 9.17 -0.35
CA ALA A 491 -24.18 10.12 -0.31
C ALA A 491 -22.92 9.54 -0.99
N ILE A 492 -22.63 8.26 -0.76
CA ILE A 492 -21.55 7.55 -1.45
C ILE A 492 -21.84 7.43 -2.94
N ALA A 493 -23.04 7.00 -3.34
CA ALA A 493 -23.42 6.87 -4.75
C ALA A 493 -23.30 8.19 -5.53
N GLN A 494 -23.53 9.33 -4.86
CA GLN A 494 -23.32 10.65 -5.43
C GLN A 494 -21.83 11.03 -5.55
N ARG A 495 -21.03 10.78 -4.51
CA ARG A 495 -19.61 11.20 -4.44
C ARG A 495 -18.65 10.28 -5.20
N ASP A 496 -18.82 8.97 -5.03
CA ASP A 496 -17.95 7.92 -5.57
C ASP A 496 -18.81 6.85 -6.26
N PRO A 497 -19.30 7.12 -7.49
CA PRO A 497 -20.16 6.19 -8.19
C PRO A 497 -19.40 4.95 -8.66
N GLY A 498 -19.81 3.78 -8.16
CA GLY A 498 -19.32 2.48 -8.65
C GLY A 498 -19.84 2.16 -10.07
N PRO A 499 -19.31 1.11 -10.72
CA PRO A 499 -19.67 0.74 -12.10
C PRO A 499 -21.17 0.42 -12.26
N ASP A 500 -21.80 -0.18 -11.26
CA ASP A 500 -23.20 -0.62 -11.28
C ASP A 500 -24.15 0.36 -10.58
N VAL A 501 -23.69 1.56 -10.23
CA VAL A 501 -24.47 2.51 -9.42
C VAL A 501 -25.80 2.90 -10.07
N ASP A 502 -25.84 3.02 -11.41
CA ASP A 502 -27.07 3.39 -12.12
C ASP A 502 -28.12 2.28 -12.03
N GLN A 503 -27.69 1.02 -12.17
CA GLN A 503 -28.57 -0.13 -12.02
C GLN A 503 -29.07 -0.25 -10.57
N TRP A 504 -28.18 -0.03 -9.60
CA TRP A 504 -28.53 0.02 -8.20
C TRP A 504 -29.56 1.12 -7.89
N LEU A 505 -29.30 2.37 -8.30
CA LEU A 505 -30.25 3.49 -8.13
C LEU A 505 -31.60 3.20 -8.80
N ALA A 506 -31.60 2.61 -9.99
CA ALA A 506 -32.83 2.23 -10.70
C ALA A 506 -33.63 1.15 -9.94
N SER A 507 -32.96 0.23 -9.25
CA SER A 507 -33.63 -0.80 -8.44
C SER A 507 -34.39 -0.22 -7.25
N LEU A 508 -33.99 0.97 -6.78
CA LEU A 508 -34.59 1.65 -5.63
C LEU A 508 -35.81 2.52 -6.01
N LEU A 509 -36.14 2.70 -7.29
CA LEU A 509 -37.18 3.64 -7.73
C LEU A 509 -38.57 3.36 -7.15
N ASP A 510 -38.85 2.10 -6.79
CA ASP A 510 -40.12 1.71 -6.20
C ASP A 510 -40.20 1.93 -4.68
N GLU A 511 -39.06 2.18 -4.03
CA GLU A 511 -38.98 2.38 -2.60
C GLU A 511 -39.59 3.73 -2.20
N ASP A 512 -40.57 3.71 -1.31
CA ASP A 512 -41.26 4.89 -0.78
C ASP A 512 -40.85 5.24 0.66
N ALA A 513 -39.88 4.49 1.22
CA ALA A 513 -39.34 4.72 2.56
C ALA A 513 -38.88 6.18 2.73
N ALA A 514 -39.40 6.84 3.75
CA ALA A 514 -38.96 8.18 4.14
C ALA A 514 -37.54 8.11 4.72
N LEU A 515 -36.64 8.96 4.24
CA LEU A 515 -35.26 9.04 4.71
C LEU A 515 -35.14 9.85 6.00
N THR A 516 -36.13 10.70 6.30
CA THR A 516 -36.23 11.47 7.54
C THR A 516 -37.66 11.43 8.07
N THR A 517 -37.88 11.76 9.35
CA THR A 517 -39.22 11.97 9.93
C THR A 517 -39.62 13.43 10.03
N ASP A 518 -39.02 14.30 9.22
CA ASP A 518 -39.45 15.70 9.12
C ASP A 518 -40.96 15.73 8.79
N PRO A 519 -41.79 16.36 9.63
CA PRO A 519 -43.25 16.29 9.51
C PRO A 519 -43.79 16.95 8.24
N ASP A 520 -43.07 17.90 7.65
CA ASP A 520 -43.66 18.80 6.68
C ASP A 520 -43.49 18.38 5.22
N LEU A 521 -42.65 17.38 4.88
CA LEU A 521 -42.58 16.59 3.61
C LEU A 521 -41.18 15.92 3.52
N PRO A 522 -40.96 14.70 4.04
CA PRO A 522 -39.63 14.10 4.07
C PRO A 522 -39.16 13.64 2.67
N PRO A 523 -37.85 13.65 2.40
CA PRO A 523 -37.32 12.99 1.20
C PRO A 523 -37.55 11.49 1.28
N THR A 524 -37.82 10.87 0.12
CA THR A 524 -38.06 9.43 0.01
C THR A 524 -36.90 8.75 -0.72
N LEU A 525 -36.61 7.49 -0.39
CA LEU A 525 -35.51 6.72 -0.96
C LEU A 525 -35.59 6.65 -2.50
N GLY A 526 -36.71 6.21 -3.06
CA GLY A 526 -36.84 6.05 -4.51
C GLY A 526 -36.82 7.37 -5.28
N ALA A 527 -37.35 8.46 -4.71
CA ALA A 527 -37.25 9.78 -5.33
C ALA A 527 -35.82 10.33 -5.29
N SER A 528 -35.11 10.13 -4.17
CA SER A 528 -33.70 10.54 -4.05
C SER A 528 -32.81 9.76 -5.01
N ALA A 529 -33.03 8.45 -5.12
CA ALA A 529 -32.35 7.61 -6.11
C ALA A 529 -32.65 8.05 -7.55
N ALA A 530 -33.90 8.40 -7.85
CA ALA A 530 -34.30 8.96 -9.15
C ALA A 530 -33.60 10.28 -9.45
N GLY A 531 -33.50 11.18 -8.46
CA GLY A 531 -32.81 12.46 -8.59
C GLY A 531 -31.34 12.28 -8.95
N LEU A 532 -30.63 11.42 -8.21
CA LEU A 532 -29.22 11.08 -8.49
C LEU A 532 -29.05 10.43 -9.87
N LEU A 533 -29.92 9.49 -10.23
CA LEU A 533 -29.87 8.82 -11.54
C LEU A 533 -30.07 9.82 -12.69
N LEU A 534 -31.01 10.76 -12.55
CA LEU A 534 -31.26 11.78 -13.56
C LEU A 534 -30.12 12.79 -13.67
N ASP A 535 -29.59 13.25 -12.54
CA ASP A 535 -28.47 14.20 -12.48
C ASP A 535 -27.22 13.65 -13.18
N ARG A 536 -26.88 12.39 -12.88
CA ARG A 536 -25.78 11.66 -13.53
C ARG A 536 -25.91 11.55 -15.06
N HIS A 537 -27.14 11.61 -15.58
CA HIS A 537 -27.45 11.58 -17.01
C HIS A 537 -27.77 12.96 -17.60
N GLY A 538 -27.46 14.04 -16.86
CA GLY A 538 -27.66 15.43 -17.29
C GLY A 538 -29.14 15.78 -17.54
N LYS A 539 -30.07 15.13 -16.83
CA LYS A 539 -31.52 15.38 -16.96
C LYS A 539 -32.01 16.28 -15.84
N SER A 540 -32.94 17.18 -16.19
CA SER A 540 -33.58 18.04 -15.22
C SER A 540 -34.51 17.23 -14.31
N VAL A 541 -34.21 17.17 -13.01
CA VAL A 541 -35.06 16.50 -12.02
C VAL A 541 -36.49 17.05 -11.99
N ARG A 542 -36.68 18.36 -12.22
CA ARG A 542 -37.99 19.01 -12.25
C ARG A 542 -38.88 18.53 -13.40
N SER A 543 -38.31 18.21 -14.57
CA SER A 543 -39.10 17.69 -15.70
C SER A 543 -39.66 16.29 -15.45
N PHE A 544 -39.13 15.60 -14.43
CA PHE A 544 -39.59 14.29 -13.97
C PHE A 544 -40.41 14.36 -12.69
N GLY A 545 -40.93 15.54 -12.31
CA GLY A 545 -41.78 15.70 -11.13
C GLY A 545 -41.07 15.44 -9.82
N LEU A 546 -39.76 15.73 -9.74
CA LEU A 546 -39.00 15.69 -8.49
C LEU A 546 -38.88 17.10 -7.91
N THR A 547 -39.14 17.20 -6.61
CA THR A 547 -38.91 18.39 -5.79
C THR A 547 -37.88 18.08 -4.71
N THR A 548 -37.00 19.03 -4.42
CA THR A 548 -36.07 18.95 -3.29
C THR A 548 -36.85 19.02 -1.99
N ALA A 549 -36.60 18.08 -1.07
CA ALA A 549 -37.12 18.17 0.30
C ALA A 549 -36.18 19.07 1.15
N ALA A 550 -36.70 19.65 2.24
CA ALA A 550 -36.01 20.68 3.02
C ALA A 550 -34.59 20.29 3.52
N GLU A 551 -33.73 21.31 3.65
CA GLU A 551 -32.26 21.24 3.58
C GLU A 551 -31.53 20.63 4.80
N SER A 552 -32.14 20.61 5.98
CA SER A 552 -31.38 20.45 7.24
C SER A 552 -30.63 19.11 7.41
N VAL A 553 -31.18 17.99 6.94
CA VAL A 553 -30.53 16.66 7.05
C VAL A 553 -29.64 16.37 5.84
N THR A 554 -30.04 16.86 4.67
CA THR A 554 -29.34 16.69 3.39
C THR A 554 -28.00 17.44 3.36
N GLU A 555 -27.94 18.62 3.99
CA GLU A 555 -26.70 19.39 4.12
C GLU A 555 -25.66 18.69 5.03
N VAL A 556 -26.11 18.16 6.16
CA VAL A 556 -25.23 17.52 7.16
C VAL A 556 -24.53 16.27 6.60
N TYR A 557 -25.22 15.52 5.75
CA TYR A 557 -24.69 14.29 5.14
C TYR A 557 -24.29 14.45 3.67
N HIS A 558 -24.23 15.69 3.18
CA HIS A 558 -23.74 16.05 1.84
C HIS A 558 -24.44 15.32 0.68
N PHE A 559 -25.77 15.16 0.73
CA PHE A 559 -26.55 14.61 -0.39
C PHE A 559 -27.83 15.42 -0.61
N ILE A 560 -28.37 15.44 -1.83
CA ILE A 560 -29.64 16.13 -2.11
C ILE A 560 -30.80 15.14 -2.00
N GLY A 561 -31.75 15.43 -1.11
CA GLY A 561 -32.95 14.63 -0.90
C GLY A 561 -34.09 15.08 -1.81
N TYR A 562 -34.79 14.12 -2.41
CA TYR A 562 -35.90 14.39 -3.32
C TYR A 562 -37.19 13.69 -2.91
N ARG A 563 -38.30 14.19 -3.46
CA ARG A 563 -39.62 13.59 -3.40
C ARG A 563 -40.31 13.69 -4.76
N PHE A 564 -41.11 12.69 -5.09
CA PHE A 564 -42.01 12.75 -6.24
C PHE A 564 -43.24 13.60 -5.94
N THR A 565 -43.64 14.45 -6.89
CA THR A 565 -44.88 15.23 -6.82
C THR A 565 -46.12 14.36 -7.00
N SER A 566 -46.00 13.24 -7.70
CA SER A 566 -47.07 12.26 -7.89
C SER A 566 -46.53 10.85 -8.13
N ALA A 567 -47.38 9.82 -7.98
CA ALA A 567 -47.00 8.44 -8.31
C ALA A 567 -46.70 8.24 -9.81
N ASP A 568 -47.33 9.04 -10.69
CA ASP A 568 -47.11 8.99 -12.13
C ASP A 568 -45.70 9.46 -12.52
N ASP A 569 -45.14 10.40 -11.75
CA ASP A 569 -43.79 10.93 -11.97
C ASP A 569 -42.72 9.86 -11.77
N ARG A 570 -42.91 8.95 -10.81
CA ARG A 570 -42.08 7.75 -10.65
C ARG A 570 -42.09 6.89 -11.91
N GLN A 571 -43.27 6.66 -12.50
CA GLN A 571 -43.40 5.88 -13.73
C GLN A 571 -42.72 6.55 -14.92
N LYS A 572 -42.70 7.89 -14.99
CA LYS A 572 -41.96 8.62 -16.03
C LYS A 572 -40.46 8.32 -15.97
N VAL A 573 -39.87 8.31 -14.78
CA VAL A 573 -38.44 7.97 -14.59
C VAL A 573 -38.16 6.52 -15.01
N LYS A 574 -39.00 5.56 -14.58
CA LYS A 574 -38.84 4.14 -14.95
C LYS A 574 -38.91 3.93 -16.47
N LYS A 575 -39.90 4.55 -17.14
CA LYS A 575 -40.04 4.49 -18.60
C LYS A 575 -38.84 5.10 -19.31
N TRP A 576 -38.34 6.23 -18.81
CA TRP A 576 -37.15 6.86 -19.35
C TRP A 576 -35.92 5.97 -19.21
N TRP A 577 -35.69 5.37 -18.04
CA TRP A 577 -34.56 4.49 -17.79
C TRP A 577 -34.59 3.21 -18.64
N ALA A 578 -35.78 2.58 -18.76
CA ALA A 578 -35.97 1.42 -19.62
C ALA A 578 -35.61 1.74 -21.09
N LYS A 579 -35.95 2.94 -21.57
CA LYS A 579 -35.56 3.41 -22.91
C LYS A 579 -34.04 3.58 -23.05
N GLN A 580 -33.35 4.08 -22.03
CA GLN A 580 -31.88 4.20 -22.06
C GLN A 580 -31.21 2.82 -22.17
N HIS A 581 -31.67 1.83 -21.41
CA HIS A 581 -31.14 0.47 -21.51
C HIS A 581 -31.37 -0.15 -22.90
N GLN A 582 -32.53 0.06 -23.51
CA GLN A 582 -32.80 -0.41 -24.87
C GLN A 582 -31.89 0.24 -25.91
N LEU A 583 -31.63 1.55 -25.78
CA LEU A 583 -30.71 2.27 -26.67
C LEU A 583 -29.26 1.81 -26.49
N ALA A 584 -28.82 1.59 -25.25
CA ALA A 584 -27.48 1.07 -24.96
C ALA A 584 -27.28 -0.37 -25.47
N ALA A 585 -28.32 -1.22 -25.35
CA ALA A 585 -28.31 -2.57 -25.90
C ALA A 585 -28.27 -2.58 -27.44
N ALA A 586 -28.98 -1.65 -28.10
CA ALA A 586 -28.97 -1.49 -29.55
C ALA A 586 -27.65 -0.91 -30.10
N ALA A 587 -26.89 -0.17 -29.28
CA ALA A 587 -25.63 0.46 -29.67
C ALA A 587 -24.39 -0.43 -29.50
N LYS A 588 -24.49 -1.60 -28.84
CA LYS A 588 -23.39 -2.58 -28.81
C LYS A 588 -23.21 -3.15 -30.23
N PRO A 589 -22.04 -2.95 -30.90
CA PRO A 589 -21.87 -3.33 -32.29
C PRO A 589 -21.98 -4.84 -32.48
N LYS A 590 -22.66 -5.22 -33.57
CA LYS A 590 -22.87 -6.57 -34.10
C LYS A 590 -21.58 -7.24 -34.64
N ALA A 591 -20.42 -6.94 -34.05
CA ALA A 591 -19.10 -7.33 -34.56
C ALA A 591 -18.73 -8.81 -34.28
N ALA A 592 -19.59 -9.58 -33.61
CA ALA A 592 -19.33 -10.98 -33.29
C ALA A 592 -19.97 -11.99 -34.26
N GLU A 593 -20.69 -11.56 -35.30
CA GLU A 593 -21.47 -12.47 -36.16
C GLU A 593 -21.06 -12.53 -37.64
N GLU A 594 -20.02 -11.79 -38.07
CA GLU A 594 -19.56 -11.75 -39.47
C GLU A 594 -18.18 -12.38 -39.76
N THR A 595 -17.68 -13.25 -38.88
CA THR A 595 -16.53 -14.13 -39.21
C THR A 595 -16.90 -15.61 -39.08
N ARG A 596 -17.84 -16.05 -39.90
CA ARG A 596 -17.92 -17.47 -40.33
C ARG A 596 -17.10 -17.62 -41.62
N PRO A 597 -15.92 -18.28 -41.61
CA PRO A 597 -15.23 -18.60 -42.84
C PRO A 597 -16.08 -19.60 -43.64
N ALA A 598 -16.21 -19.35 -44.94
CA ALA A 598 -16.89 -20.21 -45.89
C ALA A 598 -16.27 -21.63 -45.86
N LEU A 599 -17.09 -22.63 -45.56
CA LEU A 599 -16.76 -24.04 -45.74
C LEU A 599 -16.48 -24.32 -47.22
N VAL A 600 -15.23 -24.64 -47.53
CA VAL A 600 -14.84 -25.28 -48.79
C VAL A 600 -15.38 -26.71 -48.80
N PRO A 601 -16.09 -27.18 -49.84
CA PRO A 601 -16.56 -28.55 -49.90
C PRO A 601 -15.40 -29.50 -50.23
N HIS A 602 -15.00 -30.33 -49.27
CA HIS A 602 -14.08 -31.45 -49.52
C HIS A 602 -14.81 -32.58 -50.26
N LEU A 603 -14.27 -32.94 -51.43
CA LEU A 603 -14.55 -34.15 -52.19
C LEU A 603 -14.28 -35.43 -51.35
N PRO A 604 -15.12 -36.47 -51.44
CA PRO A 604 -14.90 -37.72 -50.73
C PRO A 604 -13.91 -38.63 -51.47
N ALA A 605 -12.83 -39.03 -50.79
CA ALA A 605 -11.95 -40.11 -51.24
C ALA A 605 -12.53 -41.48 -50.83
N LYS A 606 -12.48 -42.41 -51.78
CA LYS A 606 -13.16 -43.71 -51.87
C LYS A 606 -12.82 -44.73 -50.76
N PRO A 607 -13.72 -45.70 -50.50
CA PRO A 607 -13.45 -46.83 -49.62
C PRO A 607 -12.58 -47.91 -50.30
N ARG A 608 -11.70 -48.51 -49.48
CA ARG A 608 -10.96 -49.74 -49.77
C ARG A 608 -11.92 -50.90 -50.08
N GLN A 609 -11.68 -51.61 -51.18
CA GLN A 609 -12.10 -53.01 -51.35
C GLN A 609 -10.87 -53.88 -51.59
N ALA A 610 -10.87 -55.04 -50.92
CA ALA A 610 -9.87 -56.09 -50.96
C ALA A 610 -10.34 -57.25 -51.85
N ARG A 611 -9.37 -58.14 -52.19
CA ARG A 611 -9.42 -59.42 -52.94
C ARG A 611 -9.41 -59.28 -54.48
N ALA A 612 -8.66 -60.09 -55.25
CA ALA A 612 -7.98 -61.36 -54.99
C ALA A 612 -6.74 -61.54 -55.92
N GLU A 613 -5.78 -62.35 -55.47
CA GLU A 613 -4.81 -63.14 -56.27
C GLU A 613 -5.52 -64.06 -57.31
N PRO A 614 -4.86 -64.76 -58.29
CA PRO A 614 -3.50 -65.33 -58.24
C PRO A 614 -2.68 -65.48 -59.56
N GLY A 615 -1.43 -65.91 -59.40
CA GLY A 615 -0.64 -66.67 -60.38
C GLY A 615 0.18 -65.81 -61.37
N GLY A 616 1.41 -66.14 -61.74
CA GLY A 616 2.27 -67.28 -61.47
C GLY A 616 3.50 -67.19 -62.38
N LYS A 617 4.57 -67.87 -61.96
CA LYS A 617 5.90 -68.04 -62.57
C LYS A 617 6.90 -66.90 -62.42
#